data_AF-A0A1V4UU00-F1
#
_entry.id   AF-A0A1V4UU00-F1
#
_cell.length_a   1.000
_cell.length_b   1.000
_cell.length_c   1.000
_cell.angle_alpha   90.00
_cell.angle_beta   90.00
_cell.angle_gamma   90.00
#
_symmetry.space_group_name_H-M   'P 1'
#
loop_
_entity.id
_entity.type
_entity.pdbx_description
1 polymer ?
#
loop_
_entity_poly.entity_id
_entity_poly.type
_entity_poly.pdbx_seq_one_letter_code
_entity_poly.pdbx_strand_id
1 'polypeptide(L)'
;MCHSPDLPGPLQKIHQYIRALHCPTRWDIIRCIGTGERSTKEIYELLGLGEEMSPAGLYYHLSALKQAGIVEVASYREVGAGTPEKIWRLKTHRIVIDLLEEEVE
;
A
#
# COMPACT_ATOMS: atom_id res chain seq x y z
N MET A 1 -19.81 3.14 -0.93
CA MET A 1 -18.60 3.99 -1.07
C MET A 1 -18.89 5.04 -2.11
N CYS A 2 -18.77 6.33 -1.80
CA CYS A 2 -19.05 7.40 -2.75
C CYS A 2 -17.95 7.41 -3.83
N HIS A 3 -18.26 6.95 -5.04
CA HIS A 3 -17.52 7.31 -6.24
C HIS A 3 -18.07 8.67 -6.66
N SER A 4 -17.35 9.74 -6.35
CA SER A 4 -17.63 11.08 -6.89
C SER A 4 -16.63 11.30 -8.02
N PRO A 5 -17.04 11.08 -9.29
CA PRO A 5 -16.15 11.25 -10.45
C PRO A 5 -15.74 12.72 -10.71
N ASP A 6 -16.31 13.69 -9.99
CA ASP A 6 -16.19 15.12 -10.30
C ASP A 6 -15.34 15.93 -9.31
N LEU A 7 -14.41 15.30 -8.58
CA LEU A 7 -13.48 16.06 -7.73
C LEU A 7 -12.42 16.78 -8.60
N PRO A 8 -12.04 18.03 -8.28
CA PRO A 8 -10.87 18.68 -8.89
C PRO A 8 -9.60 17.80 -8.80
N GLY A 9 -8.71 17.89 -9.80
CA GLY A 9 -7.54 17.02 -9.94
C GLY A 9 -6.70 16.84 -8.67
N PRO A 10 -6.38 17.92 -7.92
CA PRO A 10 -5.61 17.82 -6.67
C PRO A 10 -6.37 17.03 -5.59
N LEU A 11 -7.69 17.26 -5.49
CA LEU A 11 -8.56 16.54 -4.56
C LEU A 11 -8.68 15.06 -4.92
N GLN A 12 -8.68 14.68 -6.21
CA GLN A 12 -8.66 13.27 -6.62
C GLN A 12 -7.38 12.56 -6.16
N LYS A 13 -6.22 13.19 -6.36
CA LYS A 13 -4.92 12.64 -5.92
C LYS A 13 -4.89 12.46 -4.40
N ILE A 14 -5.29 13.49 -3.65
CA ILE A 14 -5.33 13.44 -2.19
C ILE A 14 -6.31 12.35 -1.71
N HIS A 15 -7.48 12.25 -2.33
CA HIS A 15 -8.50 11.26 -1.96
C HIS A 15 -8.01 9.82 -2.11
N GLN A 16 -7.21 9.52 -3.13
CA GLN A 16 -6.59 8.21 -3.30
C GLN A 16 -5.67 7.87 -2.13
N TYR A 17 -4.84 8.82 -1.68
CA TYR A 17 -3.98 8.64 -0.52
C TYR A 17 -4.77 8.52 0.78
N ILE A 18 -5.81 9.35 0.99
CA ILE A 18 -6.68 9.26 2.17
C ILE A 18 -7.34 7.87 2.24
N ARG A 19 -7.92 7.40 1.13
CA ARG A 19 -8.49 6.05 1.05
C ARG A 19 -7.46 4.99 1.37
N ALA A 20 -6.22 5.13 0.91
CA ALA A 20 -5.14 4.20 1.17
C ALA A 20 -4.64 4.24 2.62
N LEU A 21 -4.58 5.42 3.25
CA LEU A 21 -3.86 5.66 4.52
C LEU A 21 -4.78 5.86 5.74
N HIS A 22 -6.11 5.90 5.60
CA HIS A 22 -7.01 6.05 6.76
C HIS A 22 -7.00 4.87 7.74
N CYS A 23 -6.47 3.71 7.33
CA CYS A 23 -6.53 2.46 8.08
C CYS A 23 -5.20 2.19 8.82
N PRO A 24 -5.19 2.06 10.17
CA PRO A 24 -3.96 1.86 10.95
C PRO A 24 -3.14 0.65 10.51
N THR A 25 -3.80 -0.48 10.23
CA THR A 25 -3.18 -1.71 9.72
C THR A 25 -2.30 -1.48 8.50
N ARG A 26 -2.68 -0.54 7.62
CA ARG A 26 -1.89 -0.25 6.42
C ARG A 26 -0.62 0.53 6.73
N TRP A 27 -0.65 1.35 7.78
CA TRP A 27 0.57 1.95 8.32
C TRP A 27 1.47 0.91 8.98
N ASP A 28 0.91 -0.09 9.66
CA ASP A 28 1.69 -1.20 10.19
C ASP A 28 2.38 -1.99 9.06
N ILE A 29 1.66 -2.27 7.97
CA ILE A 29 2.24 -2.90 6.76
C ILE A 29 3.37 -2.05 6.19
N ILE A 30 3.18 -0.73 6.02
CA ILE A 30 4.22 0.19 5.53
C ILE A 30 5.46 0.13 6.42
N ARG A 31 5.29 0.18 7.74
CA ARG A 31 6.40 0.08 8.71
C ARG A 31 7.09 -1.29 8.67
N CYS A 32 6.31 -2.36 8.54
CA CYS A 32 6.81 -3.73 8.46
C CYS A 32 7.68 -3.96 7.22
N ILE A 33 7.31 -3.36 6.08
CA ILE A 33 8.12 -3.39 4.86
C ILE A 33 9.37 -2.51 5.04
N GLY A 34 9.19 -1.30 5.56
CA GLY A 34 10.29 -0.35 5.77
C GLY A 34 10.98 0.02 4.46
N THR A 35 12.31 0.15 4.49
CA THR A 35 13.14 0.44 3.30
C THR A 35 13.57 -0.80 2.53
N GLY A 36 13.20 -1.99 3.02
CA GLY A 36 13.58 -3.26 2.42
C GLY A 36 12.49 -3.84 1.53
N GLU A 37 12.62 -5.14 1.30
CA GLU A 37 11.62 -5.94 0.60
C GLU A 37 11.09 -7.02 1.54
N ARG A 38 9.80 -7.34 1.44
CA ARG A 38 9.15 -8.38 2.25
C ARG A 38 8.16 -9.19 1.43
N SER A 39 8.09 -10.49 1.66
CA SER A 39 7.02 -11.32 1.08
C SER A 39 5.69 -11.10 1.82
N THR A 40 4.57 -11.42 1.17
CA THR A 40 3.25 -11.37 1.84
C THR A 40 3.26 -12.23 3.12
N LYS A 41 3.95 -13.37 3.11
CA LYS A 41 4.05 -14.27 4.25
C LYS A 41 4.85 -13.66 5.40
N GLU A 42 6.01 -13.08 5.11
CA GLU A 42 6.84 -12.40 6.12
C GLU A 42 6.07 -11.24 6.78
N ILE A 43 5.30 -10.47 6.00
CA ILE A 43 4.46 -9.39 6.53
C ILE A 43 3.38 -9.95 7.45
N TYR A 44 2.71 -11.03 7.04
CA TYR A 44 1.66 -11.67 7.84
C TYR A 44 2.19 -12.16 9.20
N GLU A 45 3.34 -12.83 9.19
CA GLU A 45 3.97 -13.37 10.39
C GLU A 45 4.45 -12.26 11.34
N LEU A 46 5.10 -11.22 10.82
CA LEU A 46 5.65 -10.14 11.63
C LEU A 46 4.60 -9.24 12.28
N LEU A 47 3.49 -9.02 11.58
CA LEU A 47 2.39 -8.25 12.13
C LEU A 47 1.59 -9.04 13.17
N GLY A 48 1.87 -10.34 13.37
CA GLY A 48 1.22 -11.17 14.38
C GLY A 48 -0.29 -11.28 14.16
N LEU A 49 -0.76 -11.16 12.92
CA LEU A 49 -2.16 -10.93 12.60
C LEU A 49 -3.08 -12.14 12.83
N GLY A 50 -2.51 -13.31 13.15
CA GLY A 50 -3.20 -14.44 13.78
C GLY A 50 -4.61 -14.71 13.26
N GLU A 51 -5.56 -14.81 14.19
CA GLU A 51 -7.02 -14.98 13.93
C GLU A 51 -7.71 -13.66 13.52
N GLU A 52 -7.06 -12.51 13.71
CA GLU A 52 -7.66 -11.18 13.46
C GLU A 52 -7.70 -10.82 11.98
N MET A 53 -6.83 -11.39 11.15
CA MET A 53 -6.81 -11.13 9.70
C MET A 53 -6.42 -12.35 8.90
N SER A 54 -7.23 -12.69 7.91
CA SER A 54 -6.90 -13.75 6.95
C SER A 54 -5.84 -13.29 5.93
N PRO A 55 -5.15 -14.23 5.26
CA PRO A 55 -4.25 -13.90 4.16
C PRO A 55 -4.92 -13.07 3.04
N ALA A 56 -6.20 -13.34 2.76
CA ALA A 56 -6.98 -12.56 1.79
C ALA A 56 -7.21 -11.11 2.26
N GLY A 57 -7.42 -10.91 3.56
CA GLY A 57 -7.50 -9.58 4.18
C GLY A 57 -6.19 -8.80 4.03
N LEU A 58 -5.05 -9.45 4.25
CA LEU A 58 -3.75 -8.82 4.03
C LEU A 58 -3.55 -8.42 2.56
N TYR A 59 -3.93 -9.28 1.61
CA TYR A 59 -3.88 -8.96 0.19
C TYR A 59 -4.78 -7.78 -0.18
N TYR A 60 -5.94 -7.63 0.45
CA TYR A 60 -6.80 -6.45 0.27
C TYR A 60 -6.09 -5.16 0.69
N HIS A 61 -5.41 -5.15 1.83
CA HIS A 61 -4.62 -4.00 2.29
C HIS A 61 -3.45 -3.67 1.36
N LEU A 62 -2.66 -4.67 0.96
CA LEU A 62 -1.55 -4.50 0.01
C LEU A 62 -2.03 -3.99 -1.35
N SER A 63 -3.19 -4.47 -1.83
CA SER A 63 -3.81 -3.99 -3.07
C SER A 63 -4.21 -2.52 -2.98
N ALA A 64 -4.82 -2.08 -1.87
CA ALA A 64 -5.19 -0.69 -1.66
C ALA A 64 -3.95 0.24 -1.65
N LEU A 65 -2.89 -0.17 -0.96
CA LEU A 65 -1.62 0.57 -0.95
C LEU A 65 -0.96 0.60 -2.33
N LYS A 66 -1.00 -0.51 -3.08
CA LYS A 66 -0.47 -0.60 -4.44
C LYS A 66 -1.24 0.30 -5.40
N GLN A 67 -2.57 0.31 -5.31
CA GLN A 67 -3.42 1.17 -6.13
C GLN A 67 -3.11 2.64 -5.91
N ALA A 68 -2.74 3.04 -4.69
CA ALA A 68 -2.28 4.40 -4.37
C ALA A 68 -0.81 4.66 -4.69
N GLY A 69 -0.08 3.70 -5.28
CA GLY A 69 1.33 3.86 -5.63
C GLY A 69 2.29 3.94 -4.43
N ILE A 70 1.84 3.53 -3.24
CA ILE A 70 2.66 3.57 -2.01
C ILE A 70 3.60 2.38 -1.98
N VAL A 71 3.08 1.18 -2.27
CA VAL A 71 3.85 -0.06 -2.41
C VAL A 71 3.81 -0.55 -3.85
N GLU A 72 4.75 -1.43 -4.19
CA GLU A 72 4.71 -2.20 -5.44
C GLU A 72 5.19 -3.62 -5.24
N VAL A 73 4.90 -4.49 -6.21
CA VAL A 73 5.49 -5.83 -6.28
C VAL A 73 6.86 -5.67 -6.92
N ALA A 74 7.93 -5.86 -6.14
CA ALA A 74 9.30 -5.76 -6.59
C ALA A 74 9.71 -6.97 -7.45
N SER A 75 9.27 -8.16 -7.03
CA SER A 75 9.60 -9.42 -7.69
C SER A 75 8.63 -10.53 -7.28
N TYR A 76 8.79 -11.69 -7.92
CA TYR A 76 8.19 -12.95 -7.51
C TYR A 76 9.32 -13.88 -7.08
N ARG A 77 9.16 -14.54 -5.93
CA ARG A 77 10.12 -15.50 -5.39
C ARG A 77 9.53 -16.90 -5.52
N GLU A 78 10.22 -17.77 -6.25
CA GLU A 78 9.87 -19.18 -6.35
C GLU A 78 9.99 -19.87 -4.99
N VAL A 79 9.01 -20.68 -4.63
CA VAL A 79 8.99 -21.43 -3.37
C VAL A 79 8.67 -22.89 -3.70
N GLY A 80 9.69 -23.63 -4.16
CA GLY A 80 9.55 -25.02 -4.57
C GLY A 80 8.56 -25.20 -5.72
N ALA A 81 7.74 -26.26 -5.68
CA ALA A 81 6.74 -26.57 -6.71
C ALA A 81 5.42 -25.80 -6.55
N GLY A 82 5.40 -24.72 -5.75
CA GLY A 82 4.20 -23.97 -5.40
C GLY A 82 4.00 -22.70 -6.23
N THR A 83 2.95 -21.94 -5.87
CA THR A 83 2.72 -20.60 -6.43
C THR A 83 3.82 -19.64 -5.97
N PRO A 84 4.44 -18.87 -6.88
CA PRO A 84 5.46 -17.90 -6.51
C PRO A 84 4.95 -16.86 -5.52
N GLU A 85 5.76 -16.52 -4.52
CA GLU A 85 5.44 -15.50 -3.53
C GLU A 85 5.69 -14.10 -4.09
N LYS A 86 4.76 -13.16 -3.85
CA LYS A 86 4.97 -11.74 -4.15
C LYS A 86 5.89 -11.11 -3.13
N ILE A 87 6.92 -10.44 -3.63
CA ILE A 87 7.82 -9.62 -2.84
C ILE A 87 7.41 -8.16 -3.01
N TRP A 88 7.18 -7.48 -1.89
CA TRP A 88 6.68 -6.11 -1.82
C TRP A 88 7.76 -5.16 -1.33
N ARG A 89 7.75 -3.93 -1.84
CA ARG A 89 8.59 -2.84 -1.37
C ARG A 89 7.84 -1.51 -1.33
N LEU A 90 8.35 -0.54 -0.56
CA LEU A 90 7.90 0.84 -0.66
C LEU A 90 8.37 1.45 -1.99
N LYS A 91 7.42 2.01 -2.72
CA LYS A 91 7.67 2.81 -3.92
C LYS A 91 7.74 4.29 -3.56
N THR A 92 6.80 4.73 -2.73
CA THR A 92 6.70 6.14 -2.29
C THR A 92 7.07 6.24 -0.82
N HIS A 93 8.15 6.97 -0.53
CA HIS A 93 8.67 7.16 0.83
C HIS A 93 8.18 8.44 1.47
N ARG A 94 7.78 9.42 0.66
CA ARG A 94 7.28 10.72 1.11
C ARG A 94 6.18 11.19 0.17
N ILE A 95 5.07 11.62 0.74
CA ILE A 95 3.99 12.29 0.03
C ILE A 95 4.10 13.77 0.38
N VAL A 96 4.20 14.62 -0.63
CA VAL A 96 4.19 16.07 -0.49
C VAL A 96 2.91 16.55 -1.15
N ILE A 97 2.12 17.33 -0.40
CA ILE A 97 0.88 17.91 -0.88
C ILE A 97 1.07 19.41 -0.82
N ASP A 98 1.17 20.03 -1.98
CA ASP A 98 1.06 21.47 -2.12
C ASP A 98 -0.43 21.84 -2.08
N LEU A 99 -0.77 22.82 -1.25
CA LEU A 99 -2.16 23.30 -1.09
C LEU A 99 -2.44 24.56 -1.90
N LEU A 100 -1.40 25.22 -2.44
CA LEU A 100 -1.51 26.49 -3.13
C LEU A 100 -1.26 26.39 -4.64
N GLU A 101 -0.66 25.28 -5.12
CA GLU A 101 -0.29 25.08 -6.54
C GLU A 101 0.26 26.38 -7.15
N GLU A 102 1.35 26.92 -6.59
CA GLU A 102 1.99 28.09 -7.19
C GLU A 102 2.40 27.74 -8.64
N GLU A 103 1.82 28.45 -9.62
CA GLU A 103 2.23 28.33 -11.01
C GLU A 103 3.72 28.63 -11.07
N VAL A 104 4.49 27.63 -11.51
CA VAL A 104 5.92 27.84 -11.79
C VAL A 104 5.98 28.78 -12.98
N GLU A 105 6.37 30.04 -12.74
CA GLU A 105 6.68 31.05 -13.76
C GLU A 105 7.71 30.55 -14.79
#